data_AF-A0A957XKE2-F1
#
_entry.id   AF-A0A957XKE2-F1
#
_cell.length_a   1.000
_cell.length_b   1.000
_cell.length_c   1.000
_cell.angle_alpha   90.00
_cell.angle_beta   90.00
_cell.angle_gamma   90.00
#
_symmetry.space_group_name_H-M   'P 1'
#
loop_
_entity.id
_entity.type
_entity.pdbx_description
1 polymer ?
#
loop_
_entity_poly.entity_id
_entity_poly.type
_entity_poly.pdbx_seq_one_letter_code
_entity_poly.pdbx_strand_id
1 'polypeptide(L)'
;MATMGEIESPSPLIFHGAVGSTRVVVWTFDLEASNLPARLALPLLTANTLTTLLAPAPPPAVDVGEPVTLARNFSVETPDGQRLSLNTDQDITESAFTRTKKPGLYRIYDSNNTLVAGFAVHAASIEESDLLQRPDRAQFEERLAISPVPPPSPDVNLQEFWPWLAVAGLVVILIEGWFAWRR
;
A
#
# COMPACT_ATOMS: atom_id res chain seq x y z
N MET A 1 -3.03 -53.08 -40.33
CA MET A 1 -3.89 -51.87 -40.24
C MET A 1 -3.70 -51.31 -38.84
N ALA A 2 -2.92 -50.23 -38.71
CA ALA A 2 -2.69 -49.56 -37.45
C ALA A 2 -3.75 -48.46 -37.31
N THR A 3 -4.59 -48.55 -36.28
CA THR A 3 -5.55 -47.52 -35.88
C THR A 3 -4.74 -46.31 -35.40
N MET A 4 -4.86 -45.20 -36.13
CA MET A 4 -4.31 -43.90 -35.77
C MET A 4 -4.99 -43.44 -34.48
N GLY A 5 -4.26 -43.40 -33.38
CA GLY A 5 -4.74 -42.82 -32.14
C GLY A 5 -5.03 -41.34 -32.36
N GLU A 6 -6.30 -40.96 -32.23
CA GLU A 6 -6.74 -39.58 -32.22
C GLU A 6 -6.07 -38.89 -31.01
N ILE A 7 -5.17 -37.95 -31.30
CA ILE A 7 -4.54 -37.15 -30.26
C ILE A 7 -5.61 -36.15 -29.80
N GLU A 8 -6.34 -36.48 -28.74
CA GLU A 8 -7.22 -35.53 -28.06
C GLU A 8 -6.38 -34.29 -27.70
N SER A 9 -6.63 -33.19 -28.41
CA SER A 9 -6.00 -31.92 -28.07
C SER A 9 -6.59 -31.44 -26.74
N PRO A 10 -5.77 -31.17 -25.72
CA PRO A 10 -6.28 -30.76 -24.42
C PRO A 10 -7.07 -29.46 -24.57
N SER A 11 -8.34 -29.49 -24.17
CA SER A 11 -9.17 -28.28 -24.16
C SER A 11 -8.63 -27.27 -23.13
N PRO A 12 -8.42 -25.99 -23.50
CA PRO A 12 -7.96 -24.98 -22.57
C PRO A 12 -8.99 -24.78 -21.45
N LEU A 13 -8.52 -24.75 -20.20
CA LEU A 13 -9.36 -24.58 -19.01
C LEU A 13 -9.58 -23.11 -18.61
N ILE A 14 -8.68 -22.23 -19.07
CA ILE A 14 -8.70 -20.79 -18.75
C ILE A 14 -8.35 -20.02 -20.02
N PHE A 15 -9.18 -19.05 -20.38
CA PHE A 15 -8.94 -18.08 -21.45
C PHE A 15 -8.84 -16.69 -20.84
N HIS A 16 -7.91 -15.88 -21.33
CA HIS A 16 -7.90 -14.44 -21.08
C HIS A 16 -7.91 -13.68 -22.40
N GLY A 17 -8.43 -12.46 -22.40
CA GLY A 17 -8.45 -11.62 -23.60
C GLY A 17 -9.14 -10.29 -23.35
N ALA A 18 -9.45 -9.60 -24.45
CA ALA A 18 -10.23 -8.36 -24.42
C ALA A 18 -11.37 -8.44 -25.43
N VAL A 19 -12.55 -7.97 -25.03
CA VAL A 19 -13.71 -7.76 -25.90
C VAL A 19 -13.99 -6.26 -25.90
N GLY A 20 -13.65 -5.58 -27.01
CA GLY A 20 -13.63 -4.12 -27.05
C GLY A 20 -12.60 -3.55 -26.07
N SER A 21 -13.02 -2.65 -25.17
CA SER A 21 -12.18 -2.09 -24.09
C SER A 21 -12.23 -2.90 -22.78
N THR A 22 -12.95 -4.01 -22.75
CA THR A 22 -13.18 -4.80 -21.52
C THR A 22 -12.27 -6.03 -21.50
N ARG A 23 -11.49 -6.19 -20.42
CA ARG A 23 -10.71 -7.40 -20.16
C ARG A 23 -11.67 -8.51 -19.70
N VAL A 24 -11.48 -9.71 -20.22
CA VAL A 24 -12.32 -10.88 -19.89
C VAL A 24 -11.41 -12.07 -19.60
N VAL A 25 -11.77 -12.84 -18.57
CA VAL A 25 -11.18 -14.14 -18.24
C VAL A 25 -12.34 -15.14 -18.17
N VAL A 26 -12.22 -16.25 -18.88
CA VAL A 26 -13.23 -17.32 -18.91
C VAL A 26 -12.62 -18.58 -18.31
N TRP A 27 -13.32 -19.15 -17.32
CA TRP A 27 -13.04 -20.48 -16.80
C TRP A 27 -13.99 -21.47 -17.46
N THR A 28 -13.47 -22.53 -18.07
CA THR A 28 -14.26 -23.52 -18.84
C THR A 28 -14.41 -24.86 -18.12
N PHE A 29 -14.08 -24.90 -16.83
CA PHE A 29 -14.30 -26.05 -15.97
C PHE A 29 -15.49 -25.82 -15.05
N ASP A 30 -16.16 -26.92 -14.68
CA ASP A 30 -17.23 -26.91 -13.69
C ASP A 30 -16.63 -26.86 -12.27
N LEU A 31 -17.06 -25.85 -11.49
CA LEU A 31 -16.62 -25.70 -10.11
C LEU A 31 -17.30 -26.71 -9.17
N GLU A 32 -18.54 -27.12 -9.45
CA GLU A 32 -19.29 -28.06 -8.61
C GLU A 32 -18.77 -29.50 -8.79
N ALA A 33 -18.40 -29.86 -10.01
CA ALA A 33 -17.76 -31.14 -10.31
C ALA A 33 -16.27 -31.19 -9.91
N SER A 34 -15.72 -30.09 -9.39
CA SER A 34 -14.31 -29.95 -9.02
C SER A 34 -14.11 -29.93 -7.50
N ASN A 35 -12.91 -30.30 -7.04
CA ASN A 35 -12.50 -30.13 -5.64
C ASN A 35 -11.94 -28.73 -5.35
N LEU A 36 -11.90 -27.84 -6.35
CA LEU A 36 -11.41 -26.47 -6.21
C LEU A 36 -12.09 -25.67 -5.10
N PRO A 37 -13.42 -25.72 -4.90
CA PRO A 37 -14.08 -24.95 -3.85
C PRO A 37 -13.58 -25.26 -2.43
N ALA A 38 -13.13 -26.48 -2.18
CA ALA A 38 -12.57 -26.90 -0.89
C ALA A 38 -11.06 -26.66 -0.76
N ARG A 39 -10.41 -26.06 -1.77
CA ARG A 39 -8.95 -25.88 -1.84
C ARG A 39 -8.57 -24.41 -1.86
N LEU A 40 -7.38 -24.12 -1.34
CA LEU A 40 -6.76 -22.78 -1.45
C LEU A 40 -6.54 -22.34 -2.91
N ALA A 41 -6.53 -23.30 -3.84
CA ALA A 41 -6.44 -23.03 -5.26
C ALA A 41 -7.57 -22.13 -5.79
N LEU A 42 -8.81 -22.25 -5.28
CA LEU A 42 -9.90 -21.38 -5.75
C LEU A 42 -9.69 -19.91 -5.34
N PRO A 43 -9.48 -19.55 -4.06
CA PRO A 43 -9.16 -18.17 -3.68
C PRO A 43 -7.97 -17.57 -4.44
N LEU A 44 -6.91 -18.35 -4.66
CA LEU A 44 -5.73 -17.89 -5.41
C LEU A 44 -6.06 -17.67 -6.89
N LEU A 45 -6.83 -18.57 -7.51
CA LEU A 45 -7.27 -18.42 -8.90
C LEU A 45 -8.16 -17.19 -9.07
N THR A 46 -9.07 -16.94 -8.12
CA THR A 46 -9.92 -15.76 -8.09
C THR A 46 -9.08 -14.48 -7.95
N ALA A 47 -8.12 -14.45 -7.01
CA ALA A 47 -7.24 -13.31 -6.83
C ALA A 47 -6.43 -13.00 -8.10
N ASN A 48 -5.81 -14.01 -8.71
CA ASN A 48 -5.05 -13.85 -9.95
C ASN A 48 -5.91 -13.47 -11.16
N THR A 49 -7.16 -13.95 -11.19
CA THR A 49 -8.13 -13.56 -12.23
C THR A 49 -8.51 -12.10 -12.06
N LEU A 50 -8.78 -11.65 -10.83
CA LEU A 50 -9.06 -10.26 -10.53
C LEU A 50 -7.88 -9.35 -10.88
N THR A 51 -6.64 -9.71 -10.54
CA THR A 51 -5.46 -8.91 -10.93
C THR A 51 -5.28 -8.81 -12.44
N THR A 52 -5.67 -9.85 -13.19
CA THR A 52 -5.65 -9.85 -14.66
C THR A 52 -6.76 -8.97 -15.26
N LEU A 53 -7.92 -8.91 -14.60
CA LEU A 53 -9.10 -8.16 -15.05
C LEU A 53 -9.02 -6.68 -14.68
N LEU A 54 -8.48 -6.36 -13.51
CA LEU A 54 -8.29 -5.00 -13.04
C LEU A 54 -7.21 -4.31 -13.89
N ALA A 55 -7.43 -3.05 -14.24
CA ALA A 55 -6.37 -2.22 -14.77
C ALA A 55 -5.22 -2.17 -13.73
N PRO A 56 -3.95 -2.03 -14.14
CA PRO A 56 -2.85 -1.79 -13.22
C PRO A 56 -3.25 -0.67 -12.26
N ALA A 57 -3.52 -1.04 -11.01
CA ALA A 57 -3.83 -0.09 -9.98
C ALA A 57 -2.50 0.56 -9.57
N PRO A 58 -2.43 1.89 -9.46
CA PRO A 58 -1.23 2.51 -8.94
C PRO A 58 -0.96 2.01 -7.52
N PRO A 59 0.31 2.07 -7.07
CA PRO A 59 0.65 1.80 -5.69
C PRO A 59 -0.25 2.61 -4.75
N PRO A 60 -0.71 2.02 -3.63
CA PRO A 60 -1.66 2.67 -2.73
C PRO A 60 -1.08 3.94 -2.08
N ALA A 61 0.25 4.01 -1.95
CA ALA A 61 0.97 5.17 -1.46
C ALA A 61 2.30 5.33 -2.20
N VAL A 62 2.73 6.58 -2.39
CA VAL A 62 4.05 6.96 -2.93
C VAL A 62 4.61 8.15 -2.15
N ASP A 63 5.92 8.35 -2.26
CA ASP A 63 6.58 9.49 -1.65
C ASP A 63 6.37 10.78 -2.48
N VAL A 64 6.52 11.94 -1.82
CA VAL A 64 6.47 13.24 -2.50
C VAL A 64 7.51 13.30 -3.63
N GLY A 65 7.03 13.59 -4.84
CA GLY A 65 7.86 13.71 -6.03
C GLY A 65 8.15 12.40 -6.77
N GLU A 66 7.73 11.26 -6.22
CA GLU A 66 7.86 9.97 -6.89
C GLU A 66 6.85 9.86 -8.05
N PRO A 67 7.27 9.44 -9.26
CA PRO A 67 6.36 9.28 -10.38
C PRO A 67 5.46 8.05 -10.20
N VAL A 68 4.18 8.20 -10.53
CA VAL A 68 3.21 7.09 -10.52
C VAL A 68 2.89 6.68 -11.95
N THR A 69 3.12 5.42 -12.29
CA THR A 69 2.71 4.88 -13.59
C THR A 69 1.20 4.69 -13.63
N LEU A 70 0.53 5.35 -14.56
CA LEU A 70 -0.92 5.28 -14.76
C LEU A 70 -1.23 4.86 -16.19
N ALA A 71 -2.29 4.08 -16.37
CA ALA A 71 -2.76 3.72 -17.71
C ALA A 71 -3.33 4.94 -18.45
N ARG A 72 -3.38 4.84 -19.77
CA ARG A 72 -3.89 5.90 -20.65
C ARG A 72 -5.37 6.22 -20.38
N ASN A 73 -5.78 7.45 -20.71
CA ASN A 73 -7.16 7.98 -20.63
C ASN A 73 -7.70 8.22 -19.21
N PHE A 74 -6.84 8.21 -18.21
CA PHE A 74 -7.22 8.64 -16.87
C PHE A 74 -6.98 10.14 -16.66
N SER A 75 -7.83 10.73 -15.83
CA SER A 75 -7.61 12.05 -15.24
C SER A 75 -7.38 11.89 -13.75
N VAL A 76 -6.44 12.67 -13.22
CA VAL A 76 -6.06 12.63 -11.81
C VAL A 76 -6.50 13.94 -11.17
N GLU A 77 -7.30 13.84 -10.12
CA GLU A 77 -7.62 14.96 -9.25
C GLU A 77 -6.59 15.02 -8.12
N THR A 78 -5.90 16.15 -8.03
CA THR A 78 -4.92 16.45 -7.00
C THR A 78 -5.60 16.84 -5.68
N PRO A 79 -4.89 16.80 -4.53
CA PRO A 79 -5.47 17.11 -3.22
C PRO A 79 -6.04 18.54 -3.08
N ASP A 80 -5.63 19.45 -3.96
CA ASP A 80 -6.14 20.83 -4.06
C ASP A 80 -7.39 20.95 -4.95
N GLY A 81 -7.93 19.83 -5.44
CA GLY A 81 -9.14 19.75 -6.25
C GLY A 81 -8.92 20.05 -7.75
N GLN A 82 -7.67 20.24 -8.21
CA GLN A 82 -7.41 20.41 -9.63
C GLN A 82 -7.48 19.07 -10.37
N ARG A 83 -8.22 19.01 -11.49
CA ARG A 83 -8.27 17.81 -12.35
C ARG A 83 -7.29 17.94 -13.50
N LEU A 84 -6.40 16.96 -13.61
CA LEU A 84 -5.31 16.91 -14.58
C LEU A 84 -5.49 15.71 -15.50
N SER A 85 -5.72 15.97 -16.78
CA SER A 85 -5.80 14.91 -17.80
C SER A 85 -4.39 14.50 -18.24
N LEU A 86 -4.15 13.19 -18.31
CA LEU A 86 -2.94 12.63 -18.88
C LEU A 86 -3.06 12.67 -20.41
N ASN A 87 -2.58 13.75 -21.02
CA ASN A 87 -2.45 13.84 -22.47
C ASN A 87 -1.20 13.05 -22.90
N THR A 88 -1.39 11.78 -23.23
CA THR A 88 -0.33 10.92 -23.75
C THR A 88 -0.49 10.72 -25.25
N ASP A 89 0.62 10.93 -25.97
CA ASP A 89 0.79 10.62 -27.38
C ASP A 89 0.30 9.21 -27.71
N GLN A 90 -0.26 9.02 -28.91
CA GLN A 90 -1.13 7.86 -29.22
C GLN A 90 -0.45 6.48 -29.10
N ASP A 91 0.88 6.41 -29.02
CA ASP A 91 1.67 5.17 -29.01
C ASP A 91 2.08 4.63 -27.62
N ILE A 92 1.80 5.34 -26.52
CA ILE A 92 2.25 4.90 -25.18
C ILE A 92 1.06 4.36 -24.35
N THR A 93 1.12 3.07 -24.00
CA THR A 93 0.09 2.36 -23.21
C THR A 93 0.04 2.81 -21.74
N GLU A 94 1.17 3.27 -21.20
CA GLU A 94 1.32 3.71 -19.81
C GLU A 94 2.08 5.03 -19.73
N SER A 95 1.69 5.92 -18.82
CA SER A 95 2.29 7.24 -18.67
C SER A 95 2.66 7.52 -17.22
N ALA A 96 3.85 8.08 -17.01
CA ALA A 96 4.30 8.47 -15.68
C ALA A 96 3.67 9.80 -15.27
N PHE A 97 2.84 9.77 -14.23
CA PHE A 97 2.32 10.94 -13.56
C PHE A 97 3.33 11.49 -12.55
N THR A 98 3.92 12.65 -12.85
CA THR A 98 5.01 13.25 -12.07
C THR A 98 4.56 14.38 -11.14
N ARG A 99 3.26 14.65 -11.04
CA ARG A 99 2.70 15.79 -10.27
C ARG A 99 2.32 15.40 -8.83
N THR A 100 3.16 14.59 -8.20
CA THR A 100 3.06 14.08 -6.83
C THR A 100 3.78 14.98 -5.81
N LYS A 101 3.88 16.29 -6.08
CA LYS A 101 4.63 17.23 -5.22
C LYS A 101 3.89 17.67 -3.96
N LYS A 102 2.61 17.33 -3.82
CA LYS A 102 1.78 17.72 -2.69
C LYS A 102 1.33 16.48 -1.94
N PRO A 103 1.51 16.39 -0.61
CA PRO A 103 0.97 15.28 0.14
C PRO A 103 -0.57 15.32 0.13
N GLY A 104 -1.18 14.13 0.19
CA GLY A 104 -2.64 13.97 0.25
C GLY A 104 -3.16 12.87 -0.67
N LEU A 105 -4.49 12.77 -0.74
CA LEU A 105 -5.17 11.76 -1.55
C LEU A 105 -5.37 12.25 -2.99
N TYR A 106 -4.84 11.49 -3.94
CA TYR A 106 -5.04 11.68 -5.36
C TYR A 106 -6.13 10.71 -5.83
N ARG A 107 -7.10 11.21 -6.60
CA ARG A 107 -8.23 10.43 -7.10
C ARG A 107 -8.13 10.27 -8.60
N ILE A 108 -8.40 9.07 -9.10
CA ILE A 108 -8.25 8.72 -10.51
C ILE A 108 -9.63 8.49 -11.09
N TYR A 109 -9.89 9.17 -12.21
CA TYR A 109 -11.16 9.12 -12.92
C TYR A 109 -10.93 8.64 -14.35
N ASP A 110 -11.81 7.77 -14.82
CA ASP A 110 -11.87 7.37 -16.23
C ASP A 110 -12.36 8.51 -17.13
N SER A 111 -12.23 8.33 -18.44
CA SER A 111 -12.83 9.12 -19.51
C SER A 111 -14.31 9.44 -19.31
N ASN A 112 -15.07 8.56 -18.66
CA ASN A 112 -16.49 8.77 -18.30
C ASN A 112 -16.68 9.58 -17.00
N ASN A 113 -15.61 10.14 -16.44
CA ASN A 113 -15.61 10.92 -15.20
C ASN A 113 -16.04 10.12 -13.96
N THR A 114 -15.89 8.80 -14.00
CA THR A 114 -16.18 7.88 -12.88
C THR A 114 -14.92 7.64 -12.07
N LEU A 115 -15.01 7.71 -10.74
CA LEU A 115 -13.91 7.38 -9.84
C LEU A 115 -13.57 5.89 -9.96
N VAL A 116 -12.33 5.58 -10.35
CA VAL A 116 -11.86 4.20 -10.57
C VAL A 116 -10.82 3.75 -9.55
N ALA A 117 -10.02 4.68 -9.03
CA ALA A 117 -8.96 4.38 -8.07
C ALA A 117 -8.52 5.64 -7.32
N GLY A 118 -7.61 5.46 -6.36
CA GLY A 118 -6.90 6.56 -5.72
C GLY A 118 -5.59 6.07 -5.10
N PHE A 119 -4.65 6.99 -4.92
CA PHE A 119 -3.38 6.75 -4.25
C PHE A 119 -3.04 7.91 -3.32
N ALA A 120 -2.33 7.62 -2.24
CA ALA A 120 -1.86 8.64 -1.31
C ALA A 120 -0.45 9.09 -1.67
N VAL A 121 -0.16 10.37 -1.48
CA VAL A 121 1.20 10.90 -1.48
C VAL A 121 1.55 11.29 -0.05
N HIS A 122 2.62 10.71 0.48
CA HIS A 122 3.09 10.95 1.83
C HIS A 122 4.30 11.89 1.83
N ALA A 123 4.29 12.88 2.72
CA ALA A 123 5.42 13.78 2.93
C ALA A 123 6.45 13.24 3.94
N ALA A 124 6.03 12.25 4.76
CA ALA A 124 6.90 11.56 5.70
C ALA A 124 7.42 10.29 5.03
N SER A 125 8.73 10.04 5.12
CA SER A 125 9.30 8.81 4.60
C SER A 125 8.79 7.62 5.43
N ILE A 126 8.77 6.43 4.82
CA ILE A 126 8.54 5.16 5.54
C ILE A 126 9.49 5.02 6.74
N GLU A 127 10.66 5.66 6.69
CA GLU A 127 11.66 5.69 7.77
C GLU A 127 11.22 6.51 8.99
N GLU A 128 10.42 7.56 8.82
CA GLU A 128 9.86 8.34 9.94
C GLU A 128 8.66 7.64 10.58
N SER A 129 7.92 6.85 9.78
CA SER A 129 6.74 6.11 10.25
C SER A 129 7.08 4.68 10.71
N ASP A 130 8.35 4.28 10.66
CA ASP A 130 8.84 3.02 11.22
C ASP A 130 8.89 3.11 12.74
N LEU A 131 7.81 2.67 13.39
CA LEU A 131 7.70 2.61 14.84
C LEU A 131 8.49 1.45 15.45
N LEU A 132 9.16 0.62 14.64
CA LEU A 132 10.20 -0.28 15.15
C LEU A 132 11.35 0.60 15.58
N GLN A 133 11.43 0.87 16.90
CA GLN A 133 12.51 1.59 17.55
C GLN A 133 13.86 1.20 16.93
N ARG A 134 14.45 2.06 16.09
CA ARG A 134 15.87 1.97 15.76
C ARG A 134 16.65 2.55 16.94
N PRO A 135 17.41 1.74 17.71
CA PRO A 135 18.35 2.28 18.66
C PRO A 135 19.61 2.64 17.87
N ASP A 136 19.62 3.78 17.18
CA ASP A 136 20.88 4.29 16.63
C ASP A 136 20.91 5.82 16.62
N ARG A 137 20.97 6.39 17.83
CA ARG A 137 21.27 7.82 18.05
C ARG A 137 22.61 8.23 17.41
N ALA A 138 23.51 7.28 17.12
CA ALA A 138 24.84 7.55 16.58
C ALA A 138 24.84 8.06 15.14
N GLN A 139 23.89 7.66 14.29
CA GLN A 139 23.85 8.07 12.87
C GLN A 139 23.23 9.46 12.65
N PHE A 140 22.45 9.96 13.63
CA PHE A 140 21.87 11.30 13.55
C PHE A 140 22.91 12.40 13.79
N GLU A 141 23.97 12.12 14.55
CA GLU A 141 25.04 13.09 14.82
C GLU A 141 25.98 13.28 13.62
N GLU A 142 26.22 12.24 12.82
CA GLU A 142 27.14 12.32 11.67
C GLU A 142 26.57 13.17 10.52
N ARG A 143 25.24 13.22 10.37
CA ARG A 143 24.56 14.00 9.31
C ARG A 143 24.42 15.51 9.64
N LEU A 144 24.62 15.90 10.89
CA LEU A 144 24.61 17.31 11.34
C LEU A 144 25.97 18.00 11.21
N ALA A 145 27.03 17.28 10.84
CA ALA A 145 28.39 17.80 10.75
C ALA A 145 28.67 18.73 9.54
N ILE A 146 27.68 19.04 8.69
CA ILE A 146 27.87 19.83 7.45
C ILE A 146 27.14 21.20 7.49
N SER A 147 26.77 21.69 8.66
CA SER A 147 26.41 23.11 8.82
C SER A 147 26.84 23.62 10.19
N PRO A 148 27.36 24.86 10.30
CA PRO A 148 27.71 25.42 11.59
C PRO A 148 26.42 25.70 12.37
N VAL A 149 25.99 24.70 13.14
CA VAL A 149 24.90 24.82 14.11
C VAL A 149 25.40 25.73 15.25
N PRO A 150 24.65 26.77 15.65
CA PRO A 150 24.98 27.56 16.83
C PRO A 150 25.11 26.64 18.06
N PRO A 151 25.92 26.99 19.07
CA PRO A 151 26.26 26.09 20.16
C PRO A 151 24.99 25.47 20.78
N PRO A 152 25.00 24.15 21.06
CA PRO A 152 23.86 23.48 21.65
C PRO A 152 23.49 24.21 22.94
N SER A 153 22.21 24.60 23.03
CA SER A 153 21.59 24.99 24.28
C SER A 153 21.97 23.95 25.34
N PRO A 154 22.35 24.33 26.56
CA PRO A 154 22.72 23.38 27.59
C PRO A 154 21.62 22.33 27.71
N ASP A 155 22.05 21.06 27.69
CA ASP A 155 21.20 19.88 27.83
C ASP A 155 20.08 20.19 28.83
N VAL A 156 18.85 20.28 28.33
CA VAL A 156 17.69 20.27 29.21
C VAL A 156 17.69 18.88 29.81
N ASN A 157 18.28 18.76 30.99
CA ASN A 157 18.25 17.58 31.82
C ASN A 157 16.80 17.37 32.25
N LEU A 158 16.02 16.76 31.35
CA LEU A 158 14.68 16.26 31.60
C LEU A 158 14.85 15.07 32.56
N GLN A 159 15.04 15.37 33.84
CA GLN A 159 15.06 14.37 34.88
C GLN A 159 13.75 13.59 34.79
N GLU A 160 13.86 12.30 34.51
CA GLU A 160 12.73 11.39 34.42
C GLU A 160 12.13 11.21 35.82
N PHE A 161 11.15 12.03 36.19
CA PHE A 161 10.44 11.94 37.48
C PHE A 161 9.43 10.78 37.53
N TRP A 162 9.11 10.19 36.38
CA TRP A 162 8.11 9.12 36.25
C TRP A 162 8.41 7.86 37.10
N PRO A 163 9.66 7.39 37.30
CA PRO A 163 9.93 6.20 38.11
C PRO A 163 9.57 6.42 39.58
N TRP A 164 9.79 7.64 40.10
CA TRP A 164 9.43 7.99 41.47
C TRP A 164 7.92 8.03 41.68
N LEU A 165 7.16 8.54 40.69
CA LEU A 165 5.69 8.49 40.68
C LEU A 165 5.17 7.05 40.66
N ALA A 166 5.79 6.17 39.86
CA ALA A 166 5.42 4.76 39.81
C ALA A 166 5.66 4.04 41.14
N VAL A 167 6.79 4.29 41.80
CA VAL A 167 7.11 3.75 43.13
C VAL A 167 6.12 4.26 44.18
N ALA A 168 5.79 5.56 44.16
CA ALA A 168 4.80 6.12 45.08
C ALA A 168 3.43 5.47 44.90
N GLY A 169 2.96 5.29 43.66
CA GLY A 169 1.71 4.60 43.36
C GLY A 169 1.70 3.15 43.85
N LEU A 170 2.80 2.41 43.66
CA LEU A 170 2.94 1.04 44.16
C LEU A 170 2.80 0.96 45.68
N VAL A 171 3.44 1.88 46.41
CA VAL A 171 3.39 1.93 47.89
C VAL A 171 1.96 2.20 48.37
N VAL A 172 1.23 3.12 47.72
CA VAL A 172 -0.18 3.40 48.06
C VAL A 172 -1.04 2.15 47.91
N ILE A 173 -0.89 1.40 46.81
CA ILE A 173 -1.64 0.15 46.57
C ILE A 173 -1.31 -0.91 47.63
N LEU A 174 -0.04 -1.06 48.01
CA LEU A 174 0.36 -2.01 49.06
C LEU A 174 -0.23 -1.65 50.43
N ILE A 175 -0.24 -0.35 50.76
CA ILE A 175 -0.82 0.14 52.03
C ILE A 175 -2.33 -0.07 52.04
N GLU A 176 -3.04 0.33 50.99
CA GLU A 176 -4.49 0.14 50.90
C GLU A 176 -4.87 -1.34 50.92
N GLY A 177 -4.14 -2.18 50.17
CA GLY A 177 -4.35 -3.63 50.17
C GLY A 177 -4.15 -4.26 51.55
N TRP A 178 -3.12 -3.82 52.29
CA TRP A 178 -2.88 -4.28 53.65
C TRP A 178 -4.00 -3.88 54.62
N PHE A 179 -4.49 -2.65 54.54
CA PHE A 179 -5.62 -2.20 55.34
C PHE A 179 -6.91 -2.94 54.99
N ALA A 180 -7.17 -3.18 53.70
CA ALA A 180 -8.32 -3.94 53.24
C ALA A 180 -8.28 -5.40 53.72
N TRP A 181 -7.10 -6.01 53.80
CA TRP A 181 -6.95 -7.38 54.26
C TRP A 181 -7.02 -7.55 55.80
N ARG A 182 -6.74 -6.47 56.55
CA ARG A 182 -6.87 -6.44 58.02
C ARG A 182 -8.27 -6.11 58.54
N ARG A 183 -9.20 -5.73 57.66
CA ARG A 183 -10.58 -5.33 58.00
C ARG A 183 -11.55 -6.45 57.69
#